data_AF-A0A1T5HX14-F1
#
_entry.id   AF-A0A1T5HX14-F1
#
_cell.length_a   1.000
_cell.length_b   1.000
_cell.length_c   1.000
_cell.angle_alpha   90.00
_cell.angle_beta   90.00
_cell.angle_gamma   90.00
#
_symmetry.space_group_name_H-M   'P 1'
#
loop_
_entity.id
_entity.type
_entity.pdbx_description
1 polymer ?
#
loop_
_entity_poly.entity_id
_entity_poly.type
_entity_poly.pdbx_seq_one_letter_code
_entity_poly.pdbx_strand_id
1 'polypeptide(L)'
;MVAGCDKESHIDYSSFNIQPEVIPDQKQQGFIITNKCSPFKTPLDFKNLEYTSKALINSNWLSNPHYLEDINHLIYQFNQTHIKNANIFIQALNNSALIYKKNMIEVNIIKRKLQADIDAKLMYYQQELASINSHLEIIKKDEKQHLNEIKTIKNKIQEKQKYYIKLRRSLKHELQTILLDDDLTFDLISNIKFKYKTDKTLHCSKYLGEYQQITFTSPDTCIYYNKEELINKIPQQYQSQVNIVMNTYVPKLWKTMVLLNGYFESTYNKQVFDHYLQKDLMIANNNLAIKRTINMGRQSQHAIDNYVEQYNKLTMAMANNIDKTLLDDQNKVNISSMAFYEKLSPLRLGNKIKDPIVNFAILYNNKALVTKLTQEYATKILNEYPQELTFSIANNGNFILPKIRENNYKIVIDVKKSYSVIYNGHNTLTPPKDFSQQTPNTTSMGYNLNQIISQQLFKQWYNS
;
A
#
# COMPACT_ATOMS: atom_id res chain seq x y z
N MET A 1 55.91 -38.02 37.52
CA MET A 1 54.85 -37.66 38.48
C MET A 1 55.50 -36.88 39.61
N VAL A 2 55.50 -35.55 39.53
CA VAL A 2 55.69 -34.63 40.67
C VAL A 2 54.84 -33.41 40.34
N ALA A 3 53.81 -33.18 41.15
CA ALA A 3 52.88 -32.06 41.06
C ALA A 3 53.60 -30.78 41.50
N GLY A 4 53.66 -29.79 40.60
CA GLY A 4 53.90 -28.40 40.98
C GLY A 4 52.55 -27.76 41.25
N CYS A 5 52.20 -27.59 42.53
CA CYS A 5 51.02 -26.84 42.96
C CYS A 5 51.06 -25.42 42.37
N ASP A 6 50.09 -25.09 41.50
CA ASP A 6 49.73 -23.70 41.22
C ASP A 6 49.36 -23.07 42.58
N LYS A 7 50.21 -22.16 43.08
CA LYS A 7 49.97 -21.44 44.33
C LYS A 7 48.68 -20.65 44.17
N GLU A 8 47.68 -20.98 44.98
CA GLU A 8 46.50 -20.16 45.19
C GLU A 8 46.95 -18.74 45.52
N SER A 9 46.60 -17.80 44.64
CA SER A 9 46.89 -16.39 44.82
C SER A 9 45.75 -15.79 45.62
N HIS A 10 45.92 -15.67 46.94
CA HIS A 10 44.95 -15.01 47.82
C HIS A 10 45.21 -13.51 47.81
N ILE A 11 44.16 -12.73 47.60
CA ILE A 11 44.16 -11.26 47.59
C ILE A 11 43.37 -10.78 48.80
N ASP A 12 43.98 -10.03 49.71
CA ASP A 12 43.38 -9.63 50.99
C ASP A 12 42.97 -8.15 50.98
N TYR A 13 41.68 -7.89 51.20
CA TYR A 13 41.13 -6.54 51.30
C TYR A 13 41.30 -5.91 52.69
N SER A 14 41.89 -6.60 53.66
CA SER A 14 42.09 -6.09 55.03
C SER A 14 42.88 -4.77 55.11
N SER A 15 43.64 -4.45 54.06
CA SER A 15 44.37 -3.19 53.90
C SER A 15 43.48 -1.98 53.54
N PHE A 16 42.21 -2.19 53.17
CA PHE A 16 41.19 -1.15 53.20
C PHE A 16 40.63 -1.09 54.61
N ASN A 17 41.15 -0.17 55.41
CA ASN A 17 40.70 0.05 56.76
C ASN A 17 39.24 0.55 56.76
N ILE A 18 38.30 -0.40 56.78
CA ILE A 18 36.89 -0.20 57.01
C ILE A 18 36.56 -1.27 58.05
N GLN A 19 36.18 -0.86 59.26
CA GLN A 19 35.61 -1.80 60.23
C GLN A 19 34.55 -2.67 59.52
N PRO A 20 34.54 -3.99 59.74
CA PRO A 20 33.63 -4.88 59.05
C PRO A 20 32.21 -4.62 59.55
N GLU A 21 31.50 -3.72 58.88
CA GLU A 21 30.05 -3.78 58.85
C GLU A 21 29.72 -5.07 58.11
N VAL A 22 29.12 -6.03 58.82
CA VAL A 22 28.70 -7.33 58.26
C VAL A 22 27.78 -7.04 57.07
N ILE A 23 28.31 -7.12 55.85
CA ILE A 23 27.53 -7.01 54.63
C ILE A 23 26.73 -8.32 54.52
N PRO A 24 25.39 -8.29 54.57
CA PRO A 24 24.60 -9.52 54.46
C PRO A 24 24.79 -10.11 53.06
N ASP A 25 25.29 -11.35 52.96
CA ASP A 25 25.27 -12.36 51.87
C ASP A 25 25.09 -11.94 50.38
N GLN A 26 25.39 -10.71 50.00
CA GLN A 26 25.47 -10.33 48.60
C GLN A 26 26.83 -10.80 48.07
N LYS A 27 26.82 -11.89 47.29
CA LYS A 27 27.98 -12.35 46.51
C LYS A 27 28.58 -11.16 45.79
N GLN A 28 29.74 -10.70 46.24
CA GLN A 28 30.50 -9.68 45.53
C GLN A 28 31.07 -10.31 44.26
N GLN A 29 31.04 -9.58 43.15
CA GLN A 29 31.50 -10.06 41.84
C GLN A 29 32.48 -9.05 41.25
N GLY A 30 33.57 -9.58 40.68
CA GLY A 30 34.51 -8.82 39.87
C GLY A 30 34.36 -9.14 38.39
N PHE A 31 34.70 -8.16 37.54
CA PHE A 31 34.55 -8.23 36.09
C PHE A 31 35.91 -8.01 35.42
N ILE A 32 36.25 -8.85 34.45
CA ILE A 32 37.41 -8.69 33.58
C ILE A 32 36.96 -8.05 32.27
N ILE A 33 37.39 -6.83 32.03
CA ILE A 33 37.08 -6.06 30.84
C ILE A 33 38.20 -6.21 29.83
N THR A 34 37.85 -6.56 28.61
CA THR A 34 38.81 -6.74 27.52
C THR A 34 38.52 -5.80 26.36
N ASN A 35 39.39 -5.79 25.35
CA ASN A 35 39.15 -5.00 24.14
C ASN A 35 37.88 -5.46 23.41
N LYS A 36 37.59 -6.76 23.46
CA LYS A 36 36.44 -7.40 22.80
C LYS A 36 35.17 -7.25 23.65
N CYS A 37 35.24 -7.50 24.95
CA CYS A 37 34.07 -7.49 25.84
C CYS A 37 34.19 -6.40 26.90
N SER A 38 33.26 -5.44 26.89
CA SER A 38 33.21 -4.38 27.89
C SER A 38 31.77 -4.06 28.27
N PRO A 39 31.41 -4.08 29.58
CA PRO A 39 30.07 -3.75 30.03
C PRO A 39 29.78 -2.24 29.91
N PHE A 40 30.82 -1.43 29.64
CA PHE A 40 30.70 0.00 29.35
C PHE A 40 30.43 0.30 27.87
N LYS A 41 30.31 -0.69 26.99
CA LYS A 41 29.87 -0.45 25.61
C LYS A 41 28.36 -0.48 25.58
N THR A 42 27.72 0.60 25.14
CA THR A 42 26.27 0.62 24.89
C THR A 42 25.91 -0.46 23.87
N PRO A 43 25.06 -1.44 24.23
CA PRO A 43 24.65 -2.50 23.30
C PRO A 43 23.94 -1.94 22.08
N LEU A 44 24.12 -2.61 20.93
CA LEU A 44 23.49 -2.18 19.67
C LEU A 44 21.96 -2.14 19.80
N ASP A 45 21.36 -3.10 20.49
CA ASP A 45 19.91 -3.15 20.69
C ASP A 45 19.39 -1.94 21.47
N PHE A 46 20.15 -1.43 22.45
CA PHE A 46 19.78 -0.20 23.17
C PHE A 46 19.89 1.04 22.27
N LYS A 47 20.93 1.11 21.43
CA LYS A 47 21.06 2.20 20.45
C LYS A 47 19.93 2.19 19.44
N ASN A 48 19.57 1.01 18.93
CA ASN A 48 18.45 0.85 17.99
C ASN A 48 17.13 1.25 18.64
N LEU A 49 16.91 0.86 19.90
CA LEU A 49 15.73 1.23 20.68
C LEU A 49 15.58 2.75 20.83
N GLU A 50 16.67 3.44 21.21
CA GLU A 50 16.71 4.90 21.34
C GLU A 50 16.47 5.59 20.00
N TYR A 51 17.24 5.22 18.97
CA TYR A 51 17.10 5.77 17.62
C TYR A 51 15.69 5.60 17.06
N THR A 52 15.11 4.41 17.18
CA THR A 52 13.76 4.10 16.68
C THR A 52 12.70 4.87 17.46
N SER A 53 12.86 5.00 18.78
CA SER A 53 11.98 5.82 19.62
C SER A 53 11.98 7.28 19.17
N LYS A 54 13.17 7.86 18.98
CA LYS A 54 13.33 9.26 18.55
C LYS A 54 12.81 9.48 17.14
N ALA A 55 13.06 8.54 16.22
CA ALA A 55 12.55 8.59 14.85
C ALA A 55 11.02 8.57 14.82
N LEU A 56 10.39 7.69 15.61
CA LEU A 56 8.93 7.60 15.71
C LEU A 56 8.31 8.87 16.31
N ILE A 57 8.93 9.46 17.35
CA ILE A 57 8.46 10.72 17.97
C ILE A 57 8.47 11.88 16.96
N ASN A 58 9.49 11.93 16.10
CA ASN A 58 9.64 12.99 15.10
C ASN A 58 8.95 12.70 13.77
N SER A 59 8.31 11.53 13.64
CA SER A 59 7.63 11.09 12.43
C SER A 59 6.22 11.68 12.34
N ASN A 60 5.85 12.20 11.17
CA ASN A 60 4.49 12.64 10.90
C ASN A 60 3.61 11.41 10.64
N TRP A 61 2.70 11.13 11.58
CA TRP A 61 1.82 9.96 11.51
C TRP A 61 0.88 9.94 10.30
N LEU A 62 0.55 11.09 9.72
CA LEU A 62 -0.34 11.17 8.57
C LEU A 62 0.42 10.94 7.24
N SER A 63 1.66 11.43 7.17
CA SER A 63 2.49 11.36 5.97
C SER A 63 3.34 10.09 5.88
N ASN A 64 3.63 9.44 7.02
CA ASN A 64 4.40 8.21 7.06
C ASN A 64 3.50 6.99 6.75
N PRO A 65 3.71 6.29 5.63
CA PRO A 65 2.89 5.12 5.25
C PRO A 65 3.09 3.92 6.19
N HIS A 66 4.22 3.87 6.91
CA HIS A 66 4.62 2.76 7.78
C HIS A 66 4.43 3.06 9.26
N TYR A 67 3.71 4.12 9.62
CA TYR A 67 3.66 4.60 11.00
C TYR A 67 3.19 3.55 12.03
N LEU A 68 2.20 2.72 11.66
CA LEU A 68 1.74 1.64 12.53
C LEU A 68 2.76 0.50 12.62
N GLU A 69 3.47 0.20 11.53
CA GLU A 69 4.54 -0.79 11.52
C GLU A 69 5.70 -0.33 12.40
N ASP A 70 6.07 0.95 12.34
CA ASP A 70 7.11 1.55 13.18
C ASP A 70 6.76 1.46 14.67
N ILE A 71 5.50 1.72 15.04
CA ILE A 71 5.02 1.52 16.42
C ILE A 71 5.18 0.05 16.84
N ASN A 72 4.74 -0.89 16.01
CA ASN A 72 4.81 -2.32 16.32
C ASN A 72 6.25 -2.82 16.40
N HIS A 73 7.13 -2.32 15.53
CA HIS A 73 8.55 -2.63 15.56
C HIS A 73 9.19 -2.13 16.86
N LEU A 74 8.85 -0.93 17.30
CA LEU A 74 9.37 -0.40 18.56
C LEU A 74 8.83 -1.18 19.79
N ILE A 75 7.56 -1.58 19.77
CA ILE A 75 7.00 -2.49 20.79
C ILE A 75 7.80 -3.80 20.83
N TYR A 76 8.10 -4.38 19.67
CA TYR A 76 8.91 -5.58 19.56
C TYR A 76 10.30 -5.36 20.16
N GLN A 77 11.00 -4.28 19.81
CA GLN A 77 12.32 -3.96 20.37
C GLN A 77 12.28 -3.83 21.91
N PHE A 78 11.28 -3.13 22.47
CA PHE A 78 11.12 -3.06 23.93
C PHE A 78 10.88 -4.45 24.55
N ASN A 79 10.07 -5.30 23.93
CA ASN A 79 9.84 -6.66 24.43
C ASN A 79 11.12 -7.53 24.42
N GLN A 80 11.96 -7.40 23.37
CA GLN A 80 13.24 -8.12 23.29
C GLN A 80 14.24 -7.69 24.37
N THR A 81 14.03 -6.53 25.00
CA THR A 81 14.87 -6.14 26.14
C THR A 81 14.65 -7.03 27.37
N HIS A 82 13.49 -7.66 27.52
CA HIS A 82 13.10 -8.40 28.74
C HIS A 82 13.20 -7.58 30.05
N ILE A 83 13.02 -6.26 29.96
CA ILE A 83 13.09 -5.34 31.10
C ILE A 83 11.68 -5.00 31.59
N LYS A 84 11.40 -5.17 32.88
CA LYS A 84 10.06 -4.95 33.44
C LYS A 84 9.64 -3.49 33.34
N ASN A 85 10.55 -2.55 33.58
CA ASN A 85 10.29 -1.12 33.45
C ASN A 85 10.03 -0.66 32.00
N ALA A 86 10.26 -1.51 30.98
CA ALA A 86 9.86 -1.22 29.60
C ALA A 86 8.34 -1.27 29.38
N ASN A 87 7.60 -1.96 30.25
CA ASN A 87 6.15 -2.19 30.08
C ASN A 87 5.33 -0.90 29.97
N ILE A 88 5.71 0.16 30.69
CA ILE A 88 4.99 1.43 30.64
C ILE A 88 5.11 2.09 29.25
N PHE A 89 6.27 1.96 28.61
CA PHE A 89 6.52 2.44 27.25
C PHE A 89 5.75 1.59 26.23
N ILE A 90 5.77 0.26 26.38
CA ILE A 90 4.99 -0.67 25.55
C ILE A 90 3.49 -0.37 25.62
N GLN A 91 2.94 -0.13 26.82
CA GLN A 91 1.52 0.23 27.00
C GLN A 91 1.18 1.55 26.31
N ALA A 92 2.06 2.56 26.40
CA ALA A 92 1.86 3.83 25.71
C ALA A 92 1.90 3.66 24.19
N LEU A 93 2.81 2.85 23.66
CA LEU A 93 2.87 2.53 22.22
C LEU A 93 1.64 1.76 21.74
N ASN A 94 1.14 0.80 22.53
CA ASN A 94 -0.13 0.13 22.23
C ASN A 94 -1.30 1.13 22.16
N ASN A 95 -1.33 2.10 23.07
CA ASN A 95 -2.32 3.18 23.02
C ASN A 95 -2.12 4.07 21.77
N SER A 96 -0.89 4.41 21.42
CA SER A 96 -0.56 5.12 20.18
C SER A 96 -1.08 4.38 18.95
N ALA A 97 -0.89 3.06 18.86
CA ALA A 97 -1.42 2.25 17.78
C ALA A 97 -2.95 2.29 17.69
N LEU A 98 -3.65 2.24 18.83
CA LEU A 98 -5.11 2.34 18.88
C LEU A 98 -5.61 3.73 18.44
N ILE A 99 -4.97 4.79 18.92
CA ILE A 99 -5.31 6.18 18.53
C ILE A 99 -5.07 6.37 17.03
N TYR A 100 -3.93 5.91 16.51
CA TYR A 100 -3.61 5.97 15.08
C TYR A 100 -4.69 5.28 14.24
N LYS A 101 -5.07 4.03 14.59
CA LYS A 101 -6.12 3.29 13.88
C LYS A 101 -7.45 4.04 13.87
N LYS A 102 -7.84 4.61 15.02
CA LYS A 102 -9.06 5.42 15.12
C LYS A 102 -9.00 6.68 14.25
N ASN A 103 -7.88 7.40 14.28
CA ASN A 103 -7.69 8.57 13.44
C ASN A 103 -7.77 8.22 11.95
N MET A 104 -7.15 7.11 11.53
CA MET A 104 -7.14 6.70 10.13
C MET A 104 -8.54 6.36 9.61
N ILE A 105 -9.47 5.92 10.47
CA ILE A 105 -10.88 5.76 10.09
C ILE A 105 -11.48 7.11 9.70
N GLU A 106 -11.32 8.14 10.55
CA GLU A 106 -11.84 9.49 10.29
C GLU A 106 -11.18 10.13 9.06
N VAL A 107 -9.86 10.02 8.94
CA VAL A 107 -9.10 10.48 7.76
C VAL A 107 -9.64 9.84 6.49
N ASN A 108 -9.89 8.53 6.50
CA ASN A 108 -10.42 7.82 5.34
C ASN A 108 -11.86 8.23 4.99
N ILE A 109 -12.71 8.51 6.00
CA ILE A 109 -14.07 9.01 5.77
C ILE A 109 -14.01 10.38 5.08
N ILE A 110 -13.16 11.28 5.55
CA ILE A 110 -12.99 12.62 4.98
C ILE A 110 -12.40 12.52 3.57
N LYS A 111 -11.34 11.73 3.39
CA LYS A 111 -10.72 11.46 2.09
C LYS A 111 -11.75 11.01 1.07
N ARG A 112 -12.61 10.03 1.42
CA ARG A 112 -13.66 9.53 0.52
C ARG A 112 -14.69 10.59 0.15
N LYS A 113 -15.13 11.41 1.12
CA LYS A 113 -16.09 12.49 0.87
C LYS A 113 -15.51 13.56 -0.04
N LEU A 114 -14.28 14.00 0.21
CA LEU A 114 -13.57 14.95 -0.63
C LEU A 114 -13.33 14.39 -2.03
N GLN A 115 -12.93 13.12 -2.13
CA GLN A 115 -12.74 12.47 -3.43
C GLN A 115 -14.03 12.44 -4.24
N ALA A 116 -15.16 12.08 -3.62
CA ALA A 116 -16.45 12.04 -4.31
C ALA A 116 -16.88 13.43 -4.82
N ASP A 117 -16.68 14.48 -4.02
CA ASP A 117 -16.95 15.87 -4.44
C ASP A 117 -16.06 16.30 -5.61
N ILE A 118 -14.76 15.99 -5.54
CA ILE A 118 -13.80 16.32 -6.60
C ILE A 118 -14.11 15.53 -7.88
N ASP A 119 -14.39 14.22 -7.76
CA ASP A 119 -14.73 13.37 -8.91
C ASP A 119 -16.02 13.87 -9.58
N ALA A 120 -17.03 14.29 -8.81
CA ALA A 120 -18.26 14.87 -9.35
C ALA A 120 -18.00 16.19 -10.10
N LYS A 121 -17.19 17.08 -9.52
CA LYS A 121 -16.78 18.34 -10.17
C LYS A 121 -15.98 18.10 -11.44
N LEU A 122 -14.99 17.20 -11.39
CA LEU A 122 -14.18 16.82 -12.55
C LEU A 122 -15.08 16.27 -13.67
N MET A 123 -15.99 15.36 -13.34
CA MET A 123 -16.92 14.78 -14.31
C MET A 123 -17.79 15.86 -14.96
N TYR A 124 -18.35 16.78 -14.17
CA TYR A 124 -19.13 17.91 -14.68
C TYR A 124 -18.31 18.76 -15.67
N TYR A 125 -17.13 19.25 -15.28
CA TYR A 125 -16.32 20.09 -16.16
C TYR A 125 -15.85 19.34 -17.40
N GLN A 126 -15.48 18.07 -17.28
CA GLN A 126 -15.06 17.25 -18.43
C GLN A 126 -16.22 17.05 -19.42
N GLN A 127 -17.44 16.81 -18.94
CA GLN A 127 -18.62 16.67 -19.79
C GLN A 127 -18.95 17.98 -20.53
N GLU A 128 -18.95 19.10 -19.83
CA GLU A 128 -19.23 20.41 -20.43
C GLU A 128 -18.16 20.81 -21.45
N LEU A 129 -16.87 20.63 -21.12
CA LEU A 129 -15.76 20.91 -22.04
C LEU A 129 -15.79 19.98 -23.26
N ALA A 130 -16.11 18.70 -23.09
CA ALA A 130 -16.25 17.75 -24.20
C ALA A 130 -17.42 18.14 -25.12
N SER A 131 -18.54 18.58 -24.55
CA SER A 131 -19.69 19.08 -25.30
C SER A 131 -19.30 20.30 -26.14
N ILE A 132 -18.63 21.31 -25.55
CA ILE A 132 -18.18 22.50 -26.26
C ILE A 132 -17.16 22.14 -27.35
N ASN A 133 -16.20 21.27 -27.07
CA ASN A 133 -15.23 20.81 -28.06
C ASN A 133 -15.91 20.13 -29.24
N SER A 134 -16.90 19.27 -29.00
CA SER A 134 -17.67 18.62 -30.06
C SER A 134 -18.40 19.65 -30.94
N HIS A 135 -19.03 20.66 -30.33
CA HIS A 135 -19.67 21.75 -31.08
C HIS A 135 -18.65 22.56 -31.90
N LEU A 136 -17.50 22.89 -31.31
CA LEU A 136 -16.42 23.59 -32.01
C LEU A 136 -15.89 22.78 -33.21
N GLU A 137 -15.69 21.47 -33.06
CA GLU A 137 -15.29 20.58 -34.15
C GLU A 137 -16.32 20.58 -35.29
N ILE A 138 -17.61 20.49 -34.96
CA ILE A 138 -18.70 20.52 -35.94
C ILE A 138 -18.70 21.84 -36.71
N ILE A 139 -18.55 22.98 -36.02
CA ILE A 139 -18.64 24.31 -36.62
C ILE A 139 -17.39 24.65 -37.44
N LYS A 140 -16.19 24.30 -36.96
CA LYS A 140 -14.94 24.59 -37.65
C LYS A 140 -14.77 23.76 -38.92
N LYS A 141 -15.37 22.58 -38.96
CA LYS A 141 -15.33 21.70 -40.13
C LYS A 141 -16.17 22.27 -41.28
N ASP A 142 -15.61 22.23 -42.48
CA ASP A 142 -16.27 22.75 -43.68
C ASP A 142 -17.48 21.90 -44.05
N GLU A 143 -18.51 22.53 -44.61
CA GLU A 143 -19.73 21.81 -45.05
C GLU A 143 -19.41 20.71 -46.07
N LYS A 144 -18.45 20.94 -46.98
CA LYS A 144 -17.99 19.94 -47.94
C LYS A 144 -17.43 18.69 -47.27
N GLN A 145 -16.73 18.85 -46.15
CA GLN A 145 -16.18 17.72 -45.38
C GLN A 145 -17.30 16.93 -44.70
N HIS A 146 -18.27 17.59 -44.08
CA HIS A 146 -19.48 16.94 -43.52
C HIS A 146 -20.25 16.14 -44.58
N LEU A 147 -20.46 16.73 -45.76
CA LEU A 147 -21.13 16.05 -46.88
C LEU A 147 -20.35 14.82 -47.36
N ASN A 148 -19.02 14.90 -47.40
CA ASN A 148 -18.17 13.78 -47.79
C ASN A 148 -18.23 12.62 -46.78
N GLU A 149 -18.33 12.93 -45.48
CA GLU A 149 -18.50 11.93 -44.43
C GLU A 149 -19.84 11.21 -44.54
N ILE A 150 -20.93 11.97 -44.69
CA ILE A 150 -22.27 11.42 -44.92
C ILE A 150 -22.26 10.50 -46.15
N LYS A 151 -21.63 10.94 -47.26
CA LYS A 151 -21.50 10.12 -48.47
C LYS A 151 -20.72 8.84 -48.20
N THR A 152 -19.61 8.92 -47.48
CA THR A 152 -18.78 7.76 -47.12
C THR A 152 -19.56 6.75 -46.27
N ILE A 153 -20.31 7.22 -45.27
CA ILE A 153 -21.14 6.35 -44.43
C ILE A 153 -22.28 5.73 -45.25
N LYS A 154 -22.96 6.52 -46.10
CA LYS A 154 -24.00 6.00 -47.01
C LYS A 154 -23.46 4.92 -47.95
N ASN A 155 -22.26 5.10 -48.51
CA ASN A 155 -21.61 4.08 -49.34
C ASN A 155 -21.33 2.81 -48.55
N LYS A 156 -20.77 2.91 -47.33
CA LYS A 156 -20.55 1.76 -46.44
C LYS A 156 -21.85 1.03 -46.11
N ILE A 157 -22.94 1.76 -45.84
CA ILE A 157 -24.28 1.19 -45.62
C ILE A 157 -24.73 0.41 -46.86
N GLN A 158 -24.63 1.01 -48.06
CA GLN A 158 -25.02 0.36 -49.30
C GLN A 158 -24.20 -0.91 -49.58
N GLU A 159 -22.88 -0.88 -49.37
CA GLU A 159 -22.00 -2.04 -49.49
C GLU A 159 -22.43 -3.16 -48.54
N LYS A 160 -22.68 -2.83 -47.26
CA LYS A 160 -23.11 -3.81 -46.26
C LYS A 160 -24.51 -4.34 -46.51
N GLN A 161 -25.43 -3.51 -47.00
CA GLN A 161 -26.77 -3.95 -47.44
C GLN A 161 -26.68 -4.92 -48.63
N LYS A 162 -25.89 -4.59 -49.66
CA LYS A 162 -25.63 -5.49 -50.79
C LYS A 162 -25.03 -6.81 -50.33
N TYR A 163 -24.06 -6.76 -49.42
CA TYR A 163 -23.46 -7.96 -48.84
C TYR A 163 -24.47 -8.79 -48.05
N TYR A 164 -25.31 -8.17 -47.23
CA TYR A 164 -26.39 -8.85 -46.51
C TYR A 164 -27.38 -9.55 -47.46
N ILE A 165 -27.81 -8.85 -48.52
CA ILE A 165 -28.70 -9.41 -49.53
C ILE A 165 -28.03 -10.59 -50.24
N LYS A 166 -26.74 -10.49 -50.58
CA LYS A 166 -25.97 -11.58 -51.17
C LYS A 166 -25.93 -12.79 -50.24
N LEU A 167 -25.63 -12.60 -48.96
CA LEU A 167 -25.63 -13.68 -47.96
C LEU A 167 -27.00 -14.35 -47.86
N ARG A 168 -28.09 -13.57 -47.82
CA ARG A 168 -29.45 -14.11 -47.73
C ARG A 168 -29.84 -14.91 -48.98
N ARG A 169 -29.44 -14.43 -50.17
CA ARG A 169 -29.66 -15.15 -51.44
C ARG A 169 -28.87 -16.46 -51.50
N SER A 170 -27.60 -16.43 -51.10
CA SER A 170 -26.76 -17.64 -51.06
C SER A 170 -27.31 -18.67 -50.06
N LEU A 171 -27.73 -18.24 -48.88
CA LEU A 171 -28.41 -19.10 -47.90
C LEU A 171 -29.67 -19.74 -48.50
N LYS A 172 -30.54 -18.94 -49.11
CA LYS A 172 -31.76 -19.45 -49.76
C LYS A 172 -31.44 -20.49 -50.84
N HIS A 173 -30.49 -20.18 -51.72
CA HIS A 173 -30.14 -21.05 -52.84
C HIS A 173 -29.56 -22.40 -52.36
N GLU A 174 -28.64 -22.38 -51.38
CA GLU A 174 -28.07 -23.61 -50.83
C GLU A 174 -29.12 -24.46 -50.12
N LEU A 175 -30.05 -23.83 -49.38
CA LEU A 175 -31.16 -24.57 -48.75
C LEU A 175 -32.13 -25.16 -49.77
N GLN A 176 -32.51 -24.41 -50.81
CA GLN A 176 -33.38 -24.90 -51.89
C GLN A 176 -32.77 -26.09 -52.63
N THR A 177 -31.44 -26.08 -52.81
CA THR A 177 -30.72 -27.19 -53.47
C THR A 177 -30.79 -28.48 -52.65
N ILE A 178 -30.88 -28.37 -51.33
CA ILE A 178 -30.95 -29.52 -50.41
C ILE A 178 -32.40 -30.00 -50.22
N LEU A 179 -33.32 -29.06 -49.98
CA LEU A 179 -34.69 -29.37 -49.54
C LEU A 179 -35.67 -29.55 -50.69
N LEU A 180 -35.42 -28.89 -51.84
CA LEU A 180 -36.31 -28.88 -53.01
C LEU A 180 -37.75 -28.42 -52.69
N ASP A 181 -37.93 -27.72 -51.57
CA ASP A 181 -39.20 -27.14 -51.07
C ASP A 181 -38.99 -25.65 -50.79
N ASP A 182 -39.68 -24.81 -51.57
CA ASP A 182 -39.56 -23.37 -51.51
C ASP A 182 -40.24 -22.76 -50.28
N ASP A 183 -41.35 -23.34 -49.84
CA ASP A 183 -42.12 -22.86 -48.68
C ASP A 183 -41.37 -23.20 -47.39
N LEU A 184 -40.89 -24.44 -47.25
CA LEU A 184 -40.05 -24.85 -46.13
C LEU A 184 -38.75 -24.03 -46.06
N THR A 185 -38.12 -23.76 -47.22
CA THR A 185 -36.90 -22.94 -47.25
C THR A 185 -37.18 -21.50 -46.81
N PHE A 186 -38.30 -20.93 -47.26
CA PHE A 186 -38.71 -19.60 -46.83
C PHE A 186 -38.96 -19.53 -45.33
N ASP A 187 -39.69 -20.51 -44.78
CA ASP A 187 -40.01 -20.62 -43.36
C ASP A 187 -38.77 -20.79 -42.49
N LEU A 188 -37.79 -21.58 -42.93
CA LEU A 188 -36.53 -21.74 -42.19
C LEU A 188 -35.77 -20.42 -42.06
N ILE A 189 -35.71 -19.64 -43.13
CA ILE A 189 -34.98 -18.36 -43.13
C ILE A 189 -35.72 -17.29 -42.33
N SER A 190 -37.04 -17.21 -42.46
CA SER A 190 -37.87 -16.22 -41.76
C SER A 190 -37.92 -16.45 -40.25
N ASN A 191 -37.82 -17.71 -39.82
CA ASN A 191 -37.89 -18.10 -38.42
C ASN A 191 -36.55 -18.07 -37.66
N ILE A 192 -35.46 -17.58 -38.28
CA ILE A 192 -34.19 -17.39 -37.57
C ILE A 192 -34.36 -16.32 -36.50
N LYS A 193 -34.20 -16.72 -35.23
CA LYS A 193 -34.29 -15.86 -34.05
C LYS A 193 -32.98 -15.89 -33.28
N PHE A 194 -32.59 -14.75 -32.74
CA PHE A 194 -31.37 -14.60 -31.93
C PHE A 194 -31.71 -14.31 -30.47
N LYS A 195 -30.82 -14.72 -29.57
CA LYS A 195 -30.84 -14.38 -28.15
C LYS A 195 -29.47 -13.89 -27.70
N TYR A 196 -29.50 -13.03 -26.70
CA TYR A 196 -28.32 -12.39 -26.13
C TYR A 196 -28.18 -12.71 -24.64
N LYS A 197 -26.93 -12.89 -24.19
CA LYS A 197 -26.59 -13.01 -22.77
C LYS A 197 -25.28 -12.27 -22.48
N THR A 198 -25.30 -11.37 -21.50
CA THR A 198 -24.08 -10.80 -20.89
C THR A 198 -23.42 -11.83 -19.98
N ASP A 199 -22.11 -12.00 -20.11
CA ASP A 199 -21.30 -12.75 -19.15
C ASP A 199 -20.03 -11.95 -18.82
N LYS A 200 -19.88 -11.54 -17.55
CA LYS A 200 -18.72 -10.79 -17.06
C LYS A 200 -17.42 -11.61 -17.08
N THR A 201 -17.52 -12.93 -17.22
CA THR A 201 -16.40 -13.88 -17.25
C THR A 201 -16.22 -14.55 -18.61
N LEU A 202 -17.05 -14.21 -19.61
CA LEU A 202 -16.97 -14.69 -20.99
C LEU A 202 -17.08 -16.22 -21.15
N HIS A 203 -17.72 -16.92 -20.19
CA HIS A 203 -18.01 -18.34 -20.31
C HIS A 203 -19.32 -18.57 -21.06
N CYS A 204 -19.29 -18.40 -22.38
CA CYS A 204 -20.42 -18.75 -23.23
C CYS A 204 -20.65 -20.26 -23.23
N SER A 205 -21.77 -20.69 -22.66
CA SER A 205 -22.23 -22.07 -22.77
C SER A 205 -22.56 -22.38 -24.24
N LYS A 206 -22.39 -23.65 -24.65
CA LYS A 206 -22.76 -24.08 -26.01
C LYS A 206 -24.25 -23.84 -26.32
N TYR A 207 -25.10 -23.91 -25.30
CA TYR A 207 -26.55 -23.74 -25.40
C TYR A 207 -27.10 -22.74 -24.35
N LEU A 208 -28.20 -22.08 -24.70
CA LEU A 208 -29.04 -21.25 -23.84
C LEU A 208 -30.50 -21.68 -24.01
N GLY A 209 -30.94 -22.62 -23.18
CA GLY A 209 -32.17 -23.37 -23.46
C GLY A 209 -32.03 -24.13 -24.78
N GLU A 210 -32.99 -23.95 -25.69
CA GLU A 210 -32.98 -24.56 -27.03
C GLU A 210 -32.12 -23.80 -28.06
N TYR A 211 -31.53 -22.66 -27.67
CA TYR A 211 -30.72 -21.85 -28.58
C TYR A 211 -29.26 -22.27 -28.54
N GLN A 212 -28.61 -22.40 -29.70
CA GLN A 212 -27.20 -22.73 -29.81
C GLN A 212 -26.36 -21.47 -30.02
N GLN A 213 -25.18 -21.41 -29.39
CA GLN A 213 -24.24 -20.31 -29.55
C GLN A 213 -23.76 -20.18 -31.01
N ILE A 214 -23.71 -18.95 -31.53
CA ILE A 214 -23.04 -18.66 -32.80
C ILE A 214 -21.55 -18.38 -32.58
N THR A 215 -20.71 -18.81 -33.52
CA THR A 215 -19.28 -18.47 -33.51
C THR A 215 -19.10 -17.00 -33.89
N PHE A 216 -18.95 -16.14 -32.90
CA PHE A 216 -18.75 -14.70 -33.06
C PHE A 216 -17.79 -14.16 -32.00
N THR A 217 -16.82 -13.34 -32.41
CA THR A 217 -15.90 -12.65 -31.48
C THR A 217 -16.57 -11.42 -30.89
N SER A 218 -17.01 -11.51 -29.64
CA SER A 218 -17.35 -10.36 -28.80
C SER A 218 -16.63 -10.48 -27.46
N PRO A 219 -16.02 -9.39 -26.94
CA PRO A 219 -15.24 -9.44 -25.71
C PRO A 219 -16.07 -9.60 -24.43
N ASP A 220 -17.40 -9.43 -24.46
CA ASP A 220 -18.22 -9.47 -23.22
C ASP A 220 -19.62 -10.10 -23.40
N THR A 221 -19.89 -10.71 -24.57
CA THR A 221 -21.26 -11.10 -24.92
C THR A 221 -21.35 -12.43 -25.67
N CYS A 222 -22.38 -13.19 -25.35
CA CYS A 222 -22.71 -14.45 -26.00
C CYS A 222 -23.98 -14.30 -26.83
N ILE A 223 -23.93 -14.71 -28.09
CA ILE A 223 -25.07 -14.68 -29.01
C ILE A 223 -25.47 -16.11 -29.34
N TYR A 224 -26.78 -16.36 -29.34
CA TYR A 224 -27.37 -17.66 -29.61
C TYR A 224 -28.44 -17.55 -30.68
N TYR A 225 -28.74 -18.62 -31.40
CA TYR A 225 -29.86 -18.70 -32.34
C TYR A 225 -30.64 -20.01 -32.20
N ASN A 226 -31.91 -20.02 -32.61
CA ASN A 226 -32.85 -21.14 -32.45
C ASN A 226 -32.59 -22.31 -33.43
N LYS A 227 -31.34 -22.76 -33.49
CA LYS A 227 -30.91 -23.76 -34.46
C LYS A 227 -31.66 -25.09 -34.37
N GLU A 228 -31.72 -25.68 -33.18
CA GLU A 228 -32.33 -27.01 -33.00
C GLU A 228 -33.83 -26.98 -33.38
N GLU A 229 -34.54 -25.90 -33.03
CA GLU A 229 -35.93 -25.66 -33.45
C GLU A 229 -36.08 -25.65 -34.98
N LEU A 230 -35.16 -25.00 -35.69
CA LEU A 230 -35.18 -24.93 -37.15
C LEU A 230 -34.83 -26.28 -37.80
N ILE A 231 -33.82 -26.97 -37.29
CA ILE A 231 -33.36 -28.26 -37.85
C ILE A 231 -34.40 -29.37 -37.63
N ASN A 232 -35.12 -29.36 -36.51
CA ASN A 232 -36.15 -30.37 -36.21
C ASN A 232 -37.35 -30.34 -37.17
N LYS A 233 -37.57 -29.23 -37.90
CA LYS A 233 -38.61 -29.11 -38.93
C LYS A 233 -38.23 -29.77 -40.25
N ILE A 234 -37.00 -30.28 -40.37
CA ILE A 234 -36.43 -30.79 -41.61
C ILE A 234 -36.41 -32.33 -41.57
N PRO A 235 -36.74 -33.02 -42.70
CA PRO A 235 -36.59 -34.47 -42.78
C PRO A 235 -35.18 -34.94 -42.42
N GLN A 236 -35.10 -36.02 -41.65
CA GLN A 236 -33.86 -36.47 -40.99
C GLN A 236 -32.68 -36.66 -41.97
N GLN A 237 -32.97 -37.10 -43.20
CA GLN A 237 -31.98 -37.29 -44.27
C GLN A 237 -31.27 -36.00 -44.73
N TYR A 238 -31.86 -34.81 -44.53
CA TYR A 238 -31.30 -33.52 -44.96
C TYR A 238 -30.72 -32.68 -43.82
N GLN A 239 -31.00 -33.04 -42.57
CA GLN A 239 -30.65 -32.25 -41.38
C GLN A 239 -29.15 -31.92 -41.29
N SER A 240 -28.27 -32.89 -41.57
CA SER A 240 -26.82 -32.67 -41.50
C SER A 240 -26.34 -31.62 -42.52
N GLN A 241 -26.87 -31.65 -43.74
CA GLN A 241 -26.48 -30.72 -44.79
C GLN A 241 -26.99 -29.31 -44.49
N VAL A 242 -28.25 -29.19 -44.07
CA VAL A 242 -28.83 -27.89 -43.67
C VAL A 242 -28.11 -27.29 -42.45
N ASN A 243 -27.72 -28.13 -41.49
CA ASN A 243 -26.93 -27.71 -40.33
C ASN A 243 -25.61 -27.03 -40.75
N ILE A 244 -24.87 -27.60 -41.72
CA ILE A 244 -23.64 -27.02 -42.26
C ILE A 244 -23.90 -25.65 -42.91
N VAL A 245 -24.94 -25.55 -43.73
CA VAL A 245 -25.34 -24.30 -44.40
C VAL A 245 -25.68 -23.23 -43.35
N MET A 246 -26.52 -23.57 -42.36
CA MET A 246 -26.92 -22.65 -41.29
C MET A 246 -25.71 -22.14 -40.47
N ASN A 247 -24.78 -23.02 -40.08
CA ASN A 247 -23.59 -22.61 -39.33
C ASN A 247 -22.68 -21.65 -40.11
N THR A 248 -22.72 -21.72 -41.45
CA THR A 248 -21.90 -20.88 -42.31
C THR A 248 -22.51 -19.50 -42.52
N TYR A 249 -23.83 -19.41 -42.70
CA TYR A 249 -24.50 -18.16 -43.09
C TYR A 249 -25.07 -17.38 -41.91
N VAL A 250 -25.66 -18.04 -40.90
CA VAL A 250 -26.35 -17.38 -39.79
C VAL A 250 -25.43 -16.42 -39.01
N PRO A 251 -24.19 -16.81 -38.64
CA PRO A 251 -23.27 -15.88 -37.94
C PRO A 251 -22.89 -14.66 -38.80
N LYS A 252 -22.74 -14.85 -40.12
CA LYS A 252 -22.40 -13.76 -41.06
C LYS A 252 -23.56 -12.80 -41.24
N LEU A 253 -24.80 -13.31 -41.32
CA LEU A 253 -26.02 -12.52 -41.39
C LEU A 253 -26.18 -11.67 -40.12
N TRP A 254 -26.05 -12.29 -38.94
CA TRP A 254 -26.10 -11.59 -37.66
C TRP A 254 -25.08 -10.46 -37.59
N LYS A 255 -23.79 -10.77 -37.83
CA LYS A 255 -22.70 -9.77 -37.81
C LYS A 255 -23.00 -8.58 -38.72
N THR A 256 -23.49 -8.85 -39.93
CA THR A 256 -23.76 -7.80 -40.91
C THR A 256 -24.97 -6.95 -40.50
N MET A 257 -26.02 -7.57 -39.95
CA MET A 257 -27.20 -6.87 -39.44
C MET A 257 -26.84 -5.95 -38.26
N VAL A 258 -26.05 -6.44 -37.30
CA VAL A 258 -25.62 -5.66 -36.13
C VAL A 258 -24.72 -4.49 -36.53
N LEU A 259 -23.80 -4.67 -37.49
CA LEU A 259 -22.99 -3.56 -37.99
C LEU A 259 -23.82 -2.48 -38.70
N LEU A 260 -24.92 -2.86 -39.34
CA LEU A 260 -25.83 -1.92 -39.98
C LEU A 260 -26.66 -1.16 -38.95
N ASN A 261 -27.32 -1.87 -38.04
CA ASN A 261 -28.44 -1.33 -37.25
C ASN A 261 -28.22 -1.37 -35.73
N GLY A 262 -27.10 -1.92 -35.26
CA GLY A 262 -26.88 -2.22 -33.85
C GLY A 262 -27.73 -3.40 -33.39
N TYR A 263 -27.86 -3.56 -32.08
CA TYR A 263 -28.83 -4.46 -31.47
C TYR A 263 -29.20 -3.97 -30.07
N PHE A 264 -30.51 -3.88 -29.85
CA PHE A 264 -31.12 -3.45 -28.61
C PHE A 264 -31.68 -4.66 -27.89
N GLU A 265 -31.18 -4.93 -26.67
CA GLU A 265 -31.69 -6.01 -25.84
C GLU A 265 -32.82 -5.50 -24.94
N SER A 266 -34.05 -5.86 -25.30
CA SER A 266 -35.26 -5.47 -24.58
C SER A 266 -35.28 -5.94 -23.12
N THR A 267 -34.74 -7.13 -22.84
CA THR A 267 -34.76 -7.71 -21.48
C THR A 267 -33.98 -6.86 -20.48
N TYR A 268 -32.93 -6.18 -20.94
CA TYR A 268 -32.06 -5.34 -20.10
C TYR A 268 -32.22 -3.84 -20.41
N ASN A 269 -33.14 -3.47 -21.30
CA ASN A 269 -33.34 -2.10 -21.79
C ASN A 269 -32.01 -1.43 -22.21
N LYS A 270 -31.17 -2.15 -22.97
CA LYS A 270 -29.79 -1.73 -23.24
C LYS A 270 -29.42 -1.88 -24.71
N GLN A 271 -28.84 -0.82 -25.30
CA GLN A 271 -28.12 -0.91 -26.56
C GLN A 271 -26.80 -1.66 -26.33
N VAL A 272 -26.69 -2.85 -26.90
CA VAL A 272 -25.54 -3.74 -26.67
C VAL A 272 -24.42 -3.42 -27.65
N PHE A 273 -24.77 -3.21 -28.92
CA PHE A 273 -23.83 -2.87 -29.99
C PHE A 273 -24.09 -1.44 -30.41
N ASP A 274 -23.46 -0.50 -29.69
CA ASP A 274 -23.72 0.93 -29.81
C ASP A 274 -22.93 1.63 -30.93
N HIS A 275 -22.04 0.88 -31.60
CA HIS A 275 -21.28 1.34 -32.76
C HIS A 275 -21.84 0.68 -34.03
N TYR A 276 -22.70 1.40 -34.77
CA TYR A 276 -23.33 0.90 -35.98
C TYR A 276 -23.58 2.02 -37.01
N LEU A 277 -23.56 1.64 -38.29
CA LEU A 277 -23.51 2.59 -39.40
C LEU A 277 -24.72 3.52 -39.47
N GLN A 278 -25.92 3.06 -39.11
CA GLN A 278 -27.11 3.93 -39.09
C GLN A 278 -27.02 5.01 -38.01
N LYS A 279 -26.42 4.72 -36.84
CA LYS A 279 -26.16 5.71 -35.80
C LYS A 279 -25.15 6.74 -36.30
N ASP A 280 -24.06 6.27 -36.90
CA ASP A 280 -23.03 7.15 -37.46
C ASP A 280 -23.63 8.08 -38.53
N LEU A 281 -24.53 7.56 -39.37
CA LEU A 281 -25.23 8.35 -40.37
C LEU A 281 -26.15 9.40 -39.73
N MET A 282 -26.91 9.01 -38.70
CA MET A 282 -27.76 9.94 -37.95
C MET A 282 -26.94 11.07 -37.31
N ILE A 283 -25.83 10.73 -36.64
CA ILE A 283 -24.90 11.70 -36.04
C ILE A 283 -24.33 12.63 -37.10
N ALA A 284 -23.83 12.09 -38.22
CA ALA A 284 -23.24 12.90 -39.29
C ALA A 284 -24.27 13.87 -39.93
N ASN A 285 -25.52 13.42 -40.13
CA ASN A 285 -26.59 14.28 -40.62
C ASN A 285 -26.94 15.39 -39.60
N ASN A 286 -27.00 15.06 -38.31
CA ASN A 286 -27.26 16.04 -37.26
C ASN A 286 -26.12 17.08 -37.19
N ASN A 287 -24.86 16.66 -37.30
CA ASN A 287 -23.71 17.57 -37.34
C ASN A 287 -23.78 18.53 -38.53
N LEU A 288 -24.16 18.05 -39.72
CA LEU A 288 -24.40 18.90 -40.88
C LEU A 288 -25.55 19.89 -40.65
N ALA A 289 -26.64 19.45 -40.01
CA ALA A 289 -27.76 20.33 -39.68
C ALA A 289 -27.33 21.46 -38.74
N ILE A 290 -26.57 21.14 -37.68
CA ILE A 290 -26.01 22.13 -36.75
C ILE A 290 -25.14 23.15 -37.50
N LYS A 291 -24.21 22.68 -38.36
CA LYS A 291 -23.35 23.55 -39.19
C LYS A 291 -24.17 24.50 -40.06
N ARG A 292 -25.24 24.00 -40.71
CA ARG A 292 -26.11 24.81 -41.57
C ARG A 292 -26.89 25.86 -40.80
N THR A 293 -27.46 25.51 -39.65
CA THR A 293 -28.18 26.46 -38.79
C THR A 293 -27.28 27.62 -38.38
N ILE A 294 -26.03 27.34 -38.02
CA ILE A 294 -25.06 28.37 -37.59
C ILE A 294 -24.61 29.26 -38.78
N ASN A 295 -24.46 28.67 -39.97
CA ASN A 295 -24.11 29.42 -41.18
C ASN A 295 -25.25 30.33 -41.67
N MET A 296 -26.51 29.92 -41.52
CA MET A 296 -27.69 30.73 -41.93
C MET A 296 -27.78 32.06 -41.17
N GLY A 297 -27.24 32.12 -39.94
CA GLY A 297 -27.19 33.35 -39.14
C GLY A 297 -26.09 34.35 -39.52
N ARG A 298 -25.19 34.06 -40.49
CA ARG A 298 -23.98 34.86 -40.80
C ARG A 298 -23.11 35.23 -39.57
N GLN A 299 -23.15 34.40 -38.53
CA GLN A 299 -22.48 34.63 -37.24
C GLN A 299 -21.53 33.48 -36.87
N SER A 300 -21.08 32.67 -37.82
CA SER A 300 -20.25 31.49 -37.53
C SER A 300 -18.99 31.82 -36.73
N GLN A 301 -18.31 32.92 -37.07
CA GLN A 301 -17.15 33.39 -36.32
C GLN A 301 -17.53 33.81 -34.89
N HIS A 302 -18.60 34.58 -34.73
CA HIS A 302 -19.10 34.98 -33.42
C HIS A 302 -19.53 33.77 -32.56
N ALA A 303 -20.13 32.75 -33.16
CA ALA A 303 -20.49 31.52 -32.47
C ALA A 303 -19.23 30.75 -32.02
N ILE A 304 -18.21 30.65 -32.87
CA ILE A 304 -16.91 30.05 -32.49
C ILE A 304 -16.30 30.83 -31.32
N ASP A 305 -16.25 32.16 -31.41
CA ASP A 305 -15.64 33.01 -30.38
C ASP A 305 -16.38 32.84 -29.04
N ASN A 306 -17.71 32.79 -29.05
CA ASN A 306 -18.52 32.51 -27.85
C ASN A 306 -18.20 31.14 -27.22
N TYR A 307 -18.12 30.08 -28.04
CA TYR A 307 -17.79 28.74 -27.52
C TYR A 307 -16.35 28.68 -26.97
N VAL A 308 -15.40 29.37 -27.61
CA VAL A 308 -14.01 29.48 -27.11
C VAL A 308 -13.99 30.25 -25.79
N GLU A 309 -14.74 31.34 -25.67
CA GLU A 309 -14.86 32.09 -24.41
C GLU A 309 -15.47 31.24 -23.29
N GLN A 310 -16.54 30.49 -23.58
CA GLN A 310 -17.14 29.55 -22.63
C GLN A 310 -16.18 28.45 -22.22
N TYR A 311 -15.43 27.88 -23.16
CA TYR A 311 -14.40 26.88 -22.90
C TYR A 311 -13.32 27.42 -21.93
N ASN A 312 -12.82 28.62 -22.20
CA ASN A 312 -11.81 29.27 -21.36
C ASN A 312 -12.37 29.59 -19.96
N LYS A 313 -13.61 30.09 -19.87
CA LYS A 313 -14.31 30.34 -18.60
C LYS A 313 -14.45 29.06 -17.77
N LEU A 314 -14.87 27.95 -18.38
CA LEU A 314 -15.00 26.66 -17.71
C LEU A 314 -13.65 26.09 -17.27
N THR A 315 -12.62 26.23 -18.10
CA THR A 315 -11.26 25.79 -17.76
C THR A 315 -10.71 26.54 -16.53
N MET A 316 -10.90 27.87 -16.49
CA MET A 316 -10.54 28.67 -15.33
C MET A 316 -11.38 28.33 -14.10
N ALA A 317 -12.70 28.14 -14.27
CA ALA A 317 -13.58 27.74 -13.18
C ALA A 317 -13.19 26.37 -12.60
N MET A 318 -12.82 25.41 -13.46
CA MET A 318 -12.30 24.10 -13.05
C MET A 318 -11.02 24.25 -12.21
N ALA A 319 -10.07 25.07 -12.67
CA ALA A 319 -8.82 25.31 -11.94
C ALA A 319 -9.04 26.00 -10.58
N ASN A 320 -10.02 26.90 -10.49
CA ASN A 320 -10.34 27.62 -9.26
C ASN A 320 -11.17 26.80 -8.26
N ASN A 321 -12.07 25.94 -8.75
CA ASN A 321 -13.00 25.18 -7.90
C ASN A 321 -12.46 23.81 -7.48
N ILE A 322 -11.34 23.38 -8.06
CA ILE A 322 -10.64 22.13 -7.72
C ILE A 322 -9.27 22.51 -7.18
N ASP A 323 -9.13 22.45 -5.86
CA ASP A 323 -7.87 22.73 -5.19
C ASP A 323 -6.84 21.63 -5.49
N LYS A 324 -5.91 21.95 -6.39
CA LYS A 324 -4.82 21.05 -6.79
C LYS A 324 -3.86 20.70 -5.65
N THR A 325 -3.77 21.53 -4.61
CA THR A 325 -2.89 21.25 -3.46
C THR A 325 -3.42 20.12 -2.57
N LEU A 326 -4.70 19.78 -2.70
CA LEU A 326 -5.32 18.61 -2.07
C LEU A 326 -5.11 17.31 -2.86
N LEU A 327 -4.57 17.39 -4.08
CA LEU A 327 -4.54 16.27 -5.03
C LEU A 327 -3.11 15.81 -5.33
N ASP A 328 -2.97 14.52 -5.65
CA ASP A 328 -1.77 13.97 -6.28
C ASP A 328 -1.84 14.07 -7.82
N ASP A 329 -0.79 13.57 -8.48
CA ASP A 329 -0.65 13.59 -9.94
C ASP A 329 -1.76 12.81 -10.66
N GLN A 330 -2.44 11.89 -9.96
CA GLN A 330 -3.55 11.10 -10.46
C GLN A 330 -4.92 11.71 -10.09
N ASN A 331 -4.95 12.96 -9.63
CA ASN A 331 -6.15 13.66 -9.14
C ASN A 331 -6.86 12.93 -7.99
N LYS A 332 -6.10 12.21 -7.15
CA LYS A 332 -6.62 11.62 -5.91
C LYS A 332 -6.25 12.47 -4.71
N VAL A 333 -7.14 12.49 -3.73
CA VAL A 333 -6.92 13.25 -2.49
C VAL A 333 -5.68 12.73 -1.79
N ASN A 334 -4.67 13.60 -1.68
CA ASN A 334 -3.40 13.31 -1.04
C ASN A 334 -3.49 13.64 0.45
N ILE A 335 -3.60 12.61 1.29
CA ILE A 335 -3.72 12.78 2.75
C ILE A 335 -2.44 13.32 3.40
N SER A 336 -1.31 13.19 2.72
CA SER A 336 -0.01 13.67 3.19
C SER A 336 0.21 15.14 2.87
N SER A 337 -0.70 15.80 2.14
CA SER A 337 -0.55 17.20 1.77
C SER A 337 -0.89 18.15 2.92
N MET A 338 -0.24 19.31 2.94
CA MET A 338 -0.53 20.36 3.92
C MET A 338 -1.98 20.84 3.84
N ALA A 339 -2.54 20.94 2.62
CA ALA A 339 -3.93 21.32 2.44
C ALA A 339 -4.89 20.31 3.07
N PHE A 340 -4.60 19.00 2.99
CA PHE A 340 -5.43 17.99 3.65
C PHE A 340 -5.30 18.09 5.18
N TYR A 341 -4.09 18.35 5.68
CA TYR A 341 -3.85 18.58 7.10
C TYR A 341 -4.65 19.76 7.65
N GLU A 342 -4.76 20.87 6.90
CA GLU A 342 -5.61 22.02 7.26
C GLU A 342 -7.09 21.62 7.38
N LYS A 343 -7.58 20.72 6.51
CA LYS A 343 -8.95 20.17 6.63
C LYS A 343 -9.16 19.35 7.90
N LEU A 344 -8.10 18.76 8.47
CA LEU A 344 -8.17 18.04 9.74
C LEU A 344 -8.10 18.97 10.97
N SER A 345 -7.60 20.21 10.82
CA SER A 345 -7.37 21.14 11.93
C SER A 345 -8.60 21.35 12.84
N PRO A 346 -9.83 21.56 12.32
CA PRO A 346 -11.02 21.70 13.15
C PRO A 346 -11.33 20.46 14.01
N LEU A 347 -11.00 19.26 13.51
CA LEU A 347 -11.21 18.00 14.23
C LEU A 347 -10.17 17.75 15.32
N ARG A 348 -8.97 18.34 15.17
CA ARG A 348 -7.94 18.35 16.22
C ARG A 348 -8.36 19.30 17.35
N LEU A 349 -8.87 20.48 17.02
CA LEU A 349 -9.42 21.43 18.00
C LEU A 349 -10.60 20.86 18.79
N GLY A 350 -11.44 20.04 18.15
CA GLY A 350 -12.57 19.35 18.78
C GLY A 350 -12.24 18.02 19.48
N ASN A 351 -10.97 17.67 19.68
CA ASN A 351 -10.52 16.40 20.29
C ASN A 351 -10.99 15.10 19.59
N LYS A 352 -11.50 15.17 18.36
CA LYS A 352 -11.91 14.00 17.57
C LYS A 352 -10.70 13.23 17.02
N ILE A 353 -9.68 13.96 16.58
CA ILE A 353 -8.40 13.41 16.13
C ILE A 353 -7.33 13.83 17.14
N LYS A 354 -6.65 12.83 17.72
CA LYS A 354 -5.58 13.05 18.71
C LYS A 354 -4.24 12.69 18.10
N ASP A 355 -3.19 13.39 18.46
CA ASP A 355 -1.86 12.97 18.03
C ASP A 355 -1.50 11.62 18.67
N PRO A 356 -1.23 10.56 17.88
CA PRO A 356 -0.99 9.23 18.41
C PRO A 356 0.22 9.16 19.34
N ILE A 357 1.27 9.96 19.14
CA ILE A 357 2.56 9.76 19.82
C ILE A 357 2.72 10.50 21.13
N VAL A 358 1.84 11.48 21.41
CA VAL A 358 1.99 12.41 22.54
C VAL A 358 2.23 11.69 23.87
N ASN A 359 1.45 10.65 24.17
CA ASN A 359 1.61 9.92 25.44
C ASN A 359 2.97 9.22 25.53
N PHE A 360 3.41 8.58 24.45
CA PHE A 360 4.72 7.93 24.42
C PHE A 360 5.85 8.98 24.53
N ALA A 361 5.75 10.09 23.80
CA ALA A 361 6.73 11.18 23.83
C ALA A 361 6.87 11.81 25.23
N ILE A 362 5.77 11.95 25.98
CA ILE A 362 5.80 12.41 27.38
C ILE A 362 6.60 11.44 28.25
N LEU A 363 6.39 10.12 28.09
CA LEU A 363 7.11 9.11 28.86
C LEU A 363 8.58 9.00 28.45
N TYR A 364 8.88 9.08 27.15
CA TYR A 364 10.23 9.10 26.59
C TYR A 364 11.08 10.21 27.23
N ASN A 365 10.48 11.37 27.46
CA ASN A 365 11.13 12.52 28.07
C ASN A 365 11.09 12.52 29.61
N ASN A 366 10.43 11.54 30.25
CA ASN A 366 10.34 11.48 31.69
C ASN A 366 11.62 10.91 32.32
N LYS A 367 12.45 11.80 32.88
CA LYS A 367 13.75 11.46 33.48
C LYS A 367 13.65 10.36 34.54
N ALA A 368 12.62 10.35 35.38
CA ALA A 368 12.48 9.36 36.45
C ALA A 368 12.20 7.95 35.89
N LEU A 369 11.38 7.85 34.83
CA LEU A 369 11.10 6.58 34.16
C LEU A 369 12.30 6.08 33.37
N VAL A 370 12.98 6.97 32.62
CA VAL A 370 14.19 6.61 31.88
C VAL A 370 15.30 6.15 32.84
N THR A 371 15.46 6.80 34.00
CA THR A 371 16.41 6.36 35.03
C THR A 371 16.12 4.93 35.49
N LYS A 372 14.85 4.59 35.76
CA LYS A 372 14.47 3.21 36.14
C LYS A 372 14.75 2.21 35.02
N LEU A 373 14.44 2.58 33.77
CA LEU A 373 14.71 1.77 32.59
C LEU A 373 16.21 1.48 32.44
N THR A 374 17.06 2.51 32.50
CA THR A 374 18.50 2.35 32.30
C THR A 374 19.19 1.65 33.47
N GLN A 375 18.70 1.79 34.70
CA GLN A 375 19.17 1.02 35.86
C GLN A 375 18.89 -0.48 35.71
N GLU A 376 17.68 -0.84 35.28
CA GLU A 376 17.32 -2.24 35.05
C GLU A 376 18.08 -2.81 33.83
N TYR A 377 18.27 -2.01 32.78
CA TYR A 377 19.09 -2.38 31.62
C TYR A 377 20.56 -2.60 32.01
N ALA A 378 21.13 -1.73 32.85
CA ALA A 378 22.49 -1.92 33.38
C ALA A 378 22.61 -3.22 34.19
N THR A 379 21.58 -3.57 34.96
CA THR A 379 21.52 -4.85 35.69
C THR A 379 21.53 -6.03 34.73
N LYS A 380 20.75 -5.96 33.64
CA LYS A 380 20.74 -6.97 32.57
C LYS A 380 22.13 -7.15 31.95
N ILE A 381 22.80 -6.05 31.56
CA ILE A 381 24.16 -6.10 30.97
C ILE A 381 25.13 -6.84 31.88
N LEU A 382 25.06 -6.60 33.19
CA LEU A 382 25.93 -7.25 34.16
C LEU A 382 25.59 -8.73 34.35
N ASN A 383 24.30 -9.08 34.41
CA ASN A 383 23.85 -10.46 34.55
C ASN A 383 24.15 -11.33 33.31
N GLU A 384 24.15 -10.73 32.12
CA GLU A 384 24.43 -11.40 30.84
C GLU A 384 25.91 -11.32 30.43
N TYR A 385 26.76 -10.73 31.28
CA TYR A 385 28.19 -10.65 31.00
C TYR A 385 28.82 -12.05 30.97
N PRO A 386 29.81 -12.33 30.08
CA PRO A 386 30.37 -13.67 29.93
C PRO A 386 30.92 -14.22 31.25
N GLN A 387 30.47 -15.42 31.65
CA GLN A 387 30.83 -16.00 32.95
C GLN A 387 32.34 -16.21 33.09
N GLU A 388 33.04 -16.54 32.01
CA GLU A 388 34.50 -16.69 31.99
C GLU A 388 35.26 -15.38 32.26
N LEU A 389 34.59 -14.23 32.13
CA LEU A 389 35.11 -12.90 32.45
C LEU A 389 34.54 -12.35 33.77
N THR A 390 33.88 -13.19 34.56
CA THR A 390 33.40 -12.84 35.90
C THR A 390 34.08 -13.72 36.95
N PHE A 391 34.26 -13.20 38.15
CA PHE A 391 34.76 -13.98 39.29
C PHE A 391 34.05 -13.58 40.58
N SER A 392 33.91 -14.54 41.50
CA SER A 392 33.29 -14.29 42.80
C SER A 392 34.33 -13.79 43.80
N ILE A 393 33.90 -12.86 44.63
CA ILE A 393 34.65 -12.30 45.75
C ILE A 393 33.97 -12.77 47.02
N ALA A 394 34.73 -13.45 47.88
CA ALA A 394 34.25 -13.99 49.15
C ALA A 394 33.95 -12.85 50.14
N ASN A 395 33.19 -13.17 51.18
CA ASN A 395 32.75 -12.18 52.18
C ASN A 395 33.91 -11.51 52.94
N ASN A 396 35.08 -12.15 52.99
CA ASN A 396 36.32 -11.58 53.54
C ASN A 396 37.13 -10.76 52.52
N GLY A 397 36.61 -10.55 51.31
CA GLY A 397 37.27 -9.87 50.21
C GLY A 397 38.14 -10.79 49.34
N ASN A 398 38.37 -12.04 49.71
CA ASN A 398 39.27 -12.90 48.95
C ASN A 398 38.64 -13.35 47.64
N PHE A 399 39.42 -13.36 46.55
CA PHE A 399 39.00 -13.91 45.27
C PHE A 399 40.15 -14.59 44.55
N ILE A 400 39.81 -15.50 43.64
CA ILE A 400 40.77 -16.14 42.73
C ILE A 400 40.58 -15.50 41.38
N LEU A 401 41.62 -14.83 40.89
CA LEU A 401 41.57 -14.23 39.57
C LEU A 401 41.69 -15.32 38.48
N PRO A 402 40.77 -15.37 37.50
CA PRO A 402 40.88 -16.23 36.32
C PRO A 402 42.19 -15.99 35.55
N LYS A 403 42.69 -17.02 34.84
CA LYS A 403 43.83 -16.87 33.92
C LYS A 403 43.45 -15.95 32.75
N ILE A 404 43.98 -14.73 32.75
CA ILE A 404 43.73 -13.73 31.70
C ILE A 404 44.71 -13.95 30.55
N ARG A 405 44.19 -14.23 29.35
CA ARG A 405 44.99 -14.50 28.14
C ARG A 405 45.25 -13.26 27.27
N GLU A 406 44.57 -12.15 27.56
CA GLU A 406 44.71 -10.90 26.80
C GLU A 406 45.77 -9.99 27.42
N ASN A 407 46.62 -9.38 26.59
CA ASN A 407 47.67 -8.45 27.05
C ASN A 407 47.09 -7.11 27.53
N ASN A 408 45.86 -6.77 27.12
CA ASN A 408 45.18 -5.52 27.44
C ASN A 408 43.84 -5.82 28.11
N TYR A 409 43.80 -5.73 29.43
CA TYR A 409 42.59 -5.94 30.23
C TYR A 409 42.46 -4.90 31.34
N LYS A 410 41.24 -4.77 31.86
CA LYS A 410 40.96 -4.07 33.11
C LYS A 410 40.22 -5.01 34.06
N ILE A 411 40.47 -4.88 35.35
CA ILE A 411 39.69 -5.58 36.37
C ILE A 411 38.85 -4.53 37.07
N VAL A 412 37.55 -4.76 37.16
CA VAL A 412 36.61 -3.87 37.85
C VAL A 412 35.96 -4.64 38.99
N ILE A 413 36.04 -4.06 40.18
CA ILE A 413 35.50 -4.65 41.40
C ILE A 413 34.62 -3.61 42.07
N ASP A 414 33.37 -3.96 42.32
CA ASP A 414 32.47 -3.15 43.13
C ASP A 414 32.80 -3.35 44.61
N VAL A 415 33.18 -2.27 45.28
CA VAL A 415 33.46 -2.27 46.71
C VAL A 415 32.28 -1.59 47.41
N LYS A 416 31.46 -2.41 48.08
CA LYS A 416 30.15 -2.01 48.64
C LYS A 416 29.16 -1.52 47.56
N LYS A 417 28.05 -0.90 47.98
CA LYS A 417 27.02 -0.33 47.10
C LYS A 417 27.42 1.00 46.44
N SER A 418 28.56 1.61 46.78
CA SER A 418 28.80 3.04 46.52
C SER A 418 30.06 3.38 45.72
N TYR A 419 31.01 2.46 45.48
CA TYR A 419 32.18 2.77 44.65
C TYR A 419 32.76 1.52 43.97
N SER A 420 33.44 1.72 42.83
CA SER A 420 34.17 0.65 42.11
C SER A 420 35.65 0.97 42.06
N VAL A 421 36.48 -0.07 42.06
CA VAL A 421 37.93 0.02 41.81
C VAL A 421 38.21 -0.58 40.44
N ILE A 422 38.90 0.18 39.59
CA ILE A 422 39.35 -0.25 38.26
C ILE A 422 40.86 -0.40 38.28
N TYR A 423 41.37 -1.60 37.99
CA TYR A 423 42.78 -1.84 37.73
C TYR A 423 43.04 -1.92 36.22
N ASN A 424 44.04 -1.19 35.73
CA ASN A 424 44.48 -1.25 34.34
C ASN A 424 45.69 -2.19 34.21
N GLY A 425 45.48 -3.38 33.64
CA GLY A 425 46.48 -4.44 33.52
C GLY A 425 47.27 -4.45 32.21
N HIS A 426 47.43 -3.31 31.55
CA HIS A 426 48.08 -3.23 30.23
C HIS A 426 49.52 -3.78 30.28
N ASN A 427 49.81 -4.78 29.44
CA ASN A 427 51.10 -5.50 29.38
C ASN A 427 51.55 -6.13 30.71
N THR A 428 50.62 -6.44 31.63
CA THR A 428 50.94 -7.12 32.90
C THR A 428 50.48 -8.58 32.86
N LEU A 429 51.45 -9.50 32.76
CA LEU A 429 51.21 -10.95 32.76
C LEU A 429 50.77 -11.50 34.11
N THR A 430 51.07 -10.78 35.20
CA THR A 430 50.70 -11.15 36.56
C THR A 430 50.12 -9.92 37.26
N PRO A 431 48.80 -9.88 37.52
CA PRO A 431 48.17 -8.77 38.22
C PRO A 431 48.66 -8.69 39.67
N PRO A 432 48.57 -7.50 40.30
CA PRO A 432 48.97 -7.33 41.69
C PRO A 432 48.13 -8.21 42.59
N LYS A 433 48.79 -8.71 43.65
CA LYS A 433 48.15 -9.57 44.65
C LYS A 433 47.19 -8.81 45.55
N ASP A 434 47.23 -7.48 45.60
CA ASP A 434 46.29 -6.67 46.38
C ASP A 434 45.85 -5.43 45.59
N PHE A 435 44.54 -5.18 45.50
CA PHE A 435 43.97 -4.01 44.85
C PHE A 435 43.61 -2.94 45.87
N SER A 436 44.56 -2.11 46.31
CA SER A 436 44.31 -0.93 47.14
C SER A 436 44.14 0.35 46.30
N GLN A 437 43.65 1.45 46.89
CA GLN A 437 43.71 2.78 46.27
C GLN A 437 45.14 3.24 45.93
N GLN A 438 46.14 2.66 46.60
CA GLN A 438 47.55 2.97 46.41
C GLN A 438 48.23 1.98 45.44
N THR A 439 47.51 0.94 44.98
CA THR A 439 48.05 -0.02 44.02
C THR A 439 48.29 0.69 42.69
N PRO A 440 49.50 0.64 42.12
CA PRO A 440 49.79 1.26 40.83
C PRO A 440 48.80 0.81 39.76
N ASN A 441 48.44 1.71 38.86
CA ASN A 441 47.47 1.50 37.78
C ASN A 441 46.02 1.24 38.24
N THR A 442 45.67 1.55 39.49
CA THR A 442 44.27 1.55 39.95
C THR A 442 43.62 2.94 39.86
N THR A 443 42.31 2.96 39.68
CA THR A 443 41.48 4.17 39.72
C THR A 443 40.20 3.84 40.47
N SER A 444 39.88 4.62 41.51
CA SER A 444 38.61 4.49 42.22
C SER A 444 37.56 5.40 41.59
N MET A 445 36.35 4.88 41.39
CA MET A 445 35.19 5.63 40.92
C MET A 445 34.16 5.69 42.03
N GLY A 446 33.64 6.89 42.33
CA GLY A 446 32.63 7.10 43.38
C GLY A 446 31.21 6.58 43.07
N TYR A 447 31.11 5.58 42.20
CA TYR A 447 29.88 4.92 41.78
C TYR A 447 30.16 3.44 41.59
N ASN A 448 29.17 2.58 41.82
CA ASN A 448 29.27 1.17 41.47
C ASN A 448 29.10 0.95 39.95
N LEU A 449 29.41 -0.25 39.46
CA LEU A 449 29.40 -0.56 38.04
C LEU A 449 28.02 -0.39 37.41
N ASN A 450 26.95 -0.80 38.12
CA ASN A 450 25.58 -0.62 37.67
C ASN A 450 25.23 0.86 37.46
N GLN A 451 25.62 1.73 38.40
CA GLN A 451 25.41 3.18 38.33
C GLN A 451 26.18 3.80 37.16
N ILE A 452 27.44 3.39 36.94
CA ILE A 452 28.25 3.89 35.83
C ILE A 452 27.60 3.55 34.49
N ILE A 453 27.23 2.28 34.29
CA ILE A 453 26.57 1.82 33.05
C ILE A 453 25.21 2.50 32.89
N SER A 454 24.40 2.56 33.94
CA SER A 454 23.08 3.20 33.93
C SER A 454 23.18 4.68 33.54
N GLN A 455 24.14 5.42 34.09
CA GLN A 455 24.39 6.81 33.73
C GLN A 455 24.83 6.96 32.27
N GLN A 456 25.64 6.04 31.75
CA GLN A 456 26.05 6.05 30.36
C GLN A 456 24.86 5.79 29.42
N LEU A 457 24.04 4.79 29.70
CA LEU A 457 22.81 4.52 28.96
C LEU A 457 21.84 5.69 29.03
N PHE A 458 21.71 6.33 30.19
CA PHE A 458 20.89 7.52 30.37
C PHE A 458 21.40 8.69 29.53
N LYS A 459 22.72 8.95 29.52
CA LYS A 459 23.32 9.97 28.66
C LYS A 459 23.07 9.66 27.19
N GLN A 460 23.22 8.41 26.76
CA GLN A 460 22.92 7.99 25.39
C GLN A 460 21.46 8.28 25.01
N TRP A 461 20.51 8.05 25.92
CA TRP A 461 19.08 8.28 25.68
C TRP A 461 18.73 9.75 25.41
N TYR A 462 19.47 10.71 26.00
CA TYR A 462 19.17 12.14 25.92
C TYR A 462 20.13 12.96 25.05
N ASN A 463 21.39 12.54 24.87
CA ASN A 463 22.43 13.33 24.20
C ASN A 463 22.66 12.95 22.73
N SER A 464 21.89 12.02 22.17
CA SER A 464 21.93 11.63 20.76
C SER A 464 20.99 12.48 19.93
#